data_AF-A0A1G2FQ95-F1
#
_entry.id   AF-A0A1G2FQ95-F1
#
_cell.length_a   1.000
_cell.length_b   1.000
_cell.length_c   1.000
_cell.angle_alpha   90.00
_cell.angle_beta   90.00
_cell.angle_gamma   90.00
#
_symmetry.space_group_name_H-M   'P 1'
#
loop_
_entity.id
_entity.type
_entity.pdbx_description
1 polymer ?
#
loop_
_entity_poly.entity_id
_entity_poly.type
_entity_poly.pdbx_seq_one_letter_code
_entity_poly.pdbx_strand_id
1 'polypeptide(L)'
;MKTKFIFIFSVILLTGSLSLYYFFSNKSPDFKKTEKPAPPSSVLKKISSVKNFFISDDFKTEELNILALGRPGAGHPGENLTDTIIIFHFEPNQKLAVISLPRDLLVKIPETQNYTKINQLYELGGTEILKQKTEEITGLSVDRYVLIDLTAVKETVDFVDGVNIFVPQDINDPLFPGPNYSYEAFALKAGWRYLDGETALKYIRTRYSKQGDFDRMTRQQQILLALKQKILSFNPLFDLPVYLKIFQSLNEHIQTDLTLLEIKSLWQTGQKIEPSQIINLTIDKERTDLLTSGPITLNGQTASMVWPRAGQENYDEIKELIQGAIE
;
A
#
# COMPACT_ATOMS: atom_id res chain seq x y z
N MET A 1 -3.54 -31.27 22.49
CA MET A 1 -3.39 -31.01 21.03
C MET A 1 -2.28 -30.02 20.64
N LYS A 2 -1.71 -29.22 21.56
CA LYS A 2 -0.66 -28.22 21.25
C LYS A 2 0.73 -28.79 20.91
N THR A 3 1.04 -30.04 21.31
CA THR A 3 2.39 -30.62 21.13
C THR A 3 2.63 -31.24 19.75
N LYS A 4 1.58 -31.75 19.08
CA LYS A 4 1.67 -32.25 17.68
C LYS A 4 1.84 -31.12 16.65
N PHE A 5 1.48 -29.88 17.02
CA PHE A 5 1.56 -28.66 16.21
C PHE A 5 3.00 -28.17 16.00
N ILE A 6 3.88 -28.38 16.98
CA ILE A 6 5.28 -27.92 16.93
C ILE A 6 6.16 -28.88 16.09
N PHE A 7 5.81 -30.17 16.07
CA PHE A 7 6.58 -31.20 15.37
C PHE A 7 6.39 -31.15 13.84
N ILE A 8 5.20 -30.77 13.37
CA ILE A 8 4.91 -30.71 11.91
C ILE A 8 5.51 -29.44 11.27
N PHE A 9 5.52 -28.30 11.98
CA PHE A 9 6.12 -27.06 11.49
C PHE A 9 7.66 -27.11 11.40
N SER A 10 8.31 -27.88 12.27
CA SER A 10 9.76 -28.09 12.24
C SER A 10 10.19 -29.05 11.11
N VAL A 11 9.33 -29.97 10.68
CA VAL A 11 9.57 -30.84 9.52
C VAL A 11 9.49 -30.05 8.19
N ILE A 12 8.66 -29.01 8.12
CA ILE A 12 8.46 -28.18 6.92
C ILE A 12 9.63 -27.19 6.70
N LEU A 13 10.19 -26.64 7.78
CA LEU A 13 11.44 -25.86 7.71
C LEU A 13 12.62 -26.72 7.25
N LEU A 14 12.67 -28.00 7.63
CA LEU A 14 13.69 -28.93 7.14
C LEU A 14 13.59 -29.15 5.62
N THR A 15 12.37 -29.32 5.09
CA THR A 15 12.18 -29.53 3.65
C THR A 15 12.47 -28.27 2.84
N GLY A 16 12.12 -27.08 3.34
CA GLY A 16 12.43 -25.80 2.68
C GLY A 16 13.94 -25.54 2.60
N SER A 17 14.70 -25.84 3.65
CA SER A 17 16.16 -25.75 3.64
C SER A 17 16.82 -26.82 2.76
N LEU A 18 16.23 -28.03 2.64
CA LEU A 18 16.70 -29.06 1.73
C LEU A 18 16.46 -28.66 0.27
N SER A 19 15.31 -28.05 -0.04
CA SER A 19 15.00 -27.55 -1.39
C SER A 19 15.89 -26.38 -1.80
N LEU A 20 16.20 -25.45 -0.89
CA LEU A 20 17.18 -24.38 -1.13
C LEU A 20 18.60 -24.94 -1.33
N TYR A 21 19.00 -25.92 -0.51
CA TYR A 21 20.28 -26.60 -0.67
C TYR A 21 20.37 -27.35 -2.00
N TYR A 22 19.34 -28.11 -2.39
CA TYR A 22 19.27 -28.80 -3.68
C TYR A 22 19.29 -27.85 -4.88
N PHE A 23 18.65 -26.68 -4.77
CA PHE A 23 18.63 -25.66 -5.81
C PHE A 23 20.02 -25.03 -6.02
N PHE A 24 20.79 -24.86 -4.94
CA PHE A 24 22.18 -24.36 -5.01
C PHE A 24 23.21 -25.45 -5.32
N SER A 25 22.95 -26.73 -5.02
CA SER A 25 23.94 -27.81 -5.17
C SER A 25 23.90 -28.53 -6.53
N ASN A 26 22.80 -28.48 -7.28
CA ASN A 26 22.68 -29.25 -8.53
C ASN A 26 22.85 -28.39 -9.79
N LYS A 27 24.11 -28.13 -10.16
CA LYS A 27 24.56 -28.24 -11.56
C LYS A 27 24.64 -29.74 -11.90
N SER A 28 23.65 -30.24 -12.63
CA SER A 28 23.56 -31.57 -13.28
C SER A 28 23.51 -32.83 -12.39
N PRO A 29 22.92 -33.93 -12.89
CA PRO A 29 22.01 -34.78 -12.12
C PRO A 29 22.63 -36.10 -11.66
N ASP A 30 22.21 -36.59 -10.49
CA ASP A 30 21.82 -38.00 -10.33
C ASP A 30 21.07 -38.20 -8.99
N PHE A 31 19.84 -38.69 -9.03
CA PHE A 31 19.03 -38.96 -7.84
C PHE A 31 19.08 -40.45 -7.48
N LYS A 32 19.88 -40.80 -6.47
CA LYS A 32 19.70 -42.06 -5.71
C LYS A 32 19.16 -41.74 -4.32
N LYS A 33 18.05 -42.41 -3.98
CA LYS A 33 17.36 -42.37 -2.67
C LYS A 33 18.31 -42.76 -1.54
N THR A 34 18.47 -41.89 -0.54
CA THR A 34 18.96 -42.25 0.80
C THR A 34 18.29 -41.39 1.88
N GLU A 35 18.18 -41.97 3.07
CA GLU A 35 17.39 -41.54 4.23
C GLU A 35 17.79 -40.15 4.79
N LYS A 36 16.80 -39.44 5.37
CA LYS A 36 16.96 -38.07 5.89
C LYS A 36 17.92 -38.03 7.10
N PRO A 37 19.04 -37.29 7.04
CA PRO A 37 19.87 -37.02 8.22
C PRO A 37 19.19 -35.99 9.15
N ALA A 38 19.37 -36.15 10.47
CA ALA A 38 18.87 -35.21 11.46
C ALA A 38 19.54 -33.83 11.30
N PRO A 39 18.82 -32.72 11.54
CA PRO A 39 19.34 -31.37 11.31
C PRO A 39 20.43 -30.99 12.31
N PRO A 40 21.48 -30.27 11.88
CA PRO A 40 22.55 -29.82 12.76
C PRO A 40 22.05 -28.85 13.85
N SER A 41 22.69 -28.88 15.02
CA SER A 41 22.30 -28.14 16.23
C SER A 41 22.25 -26.61 16.06
N SER A 42 22.95 -26.06 15.07
CA SER A 42 22.89 -24.64 14.68
C SER A 42 21.54 -24.24 14.06
N VAL A 43 20.86 -25.17 13.39
CA VAL A 43 19.54 -24.98 12.78
C VAL A 43 18.45 -25.01 13.86
N LEU A 44 18.58 -25.88 14.87
CA LEU A 44 17.67 -25.93 16.02
C LEU A 44 17.70 -24.63 16.85
N LYS A 45 18.86 -23.97 16.96
CA LYS A 45 18.99 -22.64 17.57
C LYS A 45 18.33 -21.53 16.74
N LYS A 46 18.41 -21.58 15.41
CA LYS A 46 17.71 -20.62 14.52
C LYS A 46 16.18 -20.81 14.52
N ILE A 47 15.71 -22.05 14.55
CA ILE A 47 14.26 -22.37 14.60
C ILE A 47 13.65 -21.91 15.93
N SER A 48 14.36 -22.09 17.04
CA SER A 48 13.92 -21.58 18.34
C SER A 48 13.90 -20.05 18.40
N SER A 49 14.84 -19.34 17.75
CA SER A 49 14.81 -17.87 17.69
C SER A 49 13.63 -17.34 16.86
N VAL A 50 13.33 -17.95 15.70
CA VAL A 50 12.17 -17.56 14.87
C VAL A 50 10.85 -17.86 15.59
N LYS A 51 10.74 -19.02 16.26
CA LYS A 51 9.55 -19.36 17.03
C LYS A 51 9.35 -18.40 18.21
N ASN A 52 10.43 -18.02 18.91
CA ASN A 52 10.35 -17.06 20.00
C ASN A 52 10.02 -15.65 19.50
N PHE A 53 10.44 -15.27 18.28
CA PHE A 53 10.08 -14.01 17.63
C PHE A 53 8.58 -13.88 17.34
N PHE A 54 7.90 -14.96 16.94
CA PHE A 54 6.45 -14.94 16.75
C PHE A 54 5.66 -15.03 18.07
N ILE A 55 6.24 -15.63 19.11
CA ILE A 55 5.58 -15.91 20.40
C ILE A 55 5.83 -14.83 21.48
N SER A 56 6.83 -13.96 21.33
CA SER A 56 7.07 -12.89 22.32
C SER A 56 5.96 -11.83 22.32
N ASP A 57 5.43 -11.55 23.51
CA ASP A 57 4.38 -10.58 23.82
C ASP A 57 4.83 -9.11 23.67
N ASP A 58 3.84 -8.30 23.29
CA ASP A 58 3.67 -6.84 23.37
C ASP A 58 4.83 -5.93 22.94
N PHE A 59 5.01 -5.80 21.62
CA PHE A 59 5.35 -4.48 21.08
C PHE A 59 4.11 -3.60 21.23
N LYS A 60 4.06 -2.76 22.27
CA LYS A 60 3.12 -1.64 22.28
C LYS A 60 3.49 -0.78 21.08
N THR A 61 2.62 -0.73 20.08
CA THR A 61 2.69 0.36 19.12
C THR A 61 2.58 1.65 19.94
N GLU A 62 3.54 2.53 19.80
CA GLU A 62 3.29 3.95 19.99
C GLU A 62 2.45 4.43 18.80
N GLU A 63 1.95 5.66 18.84
CA GLU A 63 1.36 6.28 17.65
C GLU A 63 2.32 6.10 16.46
N LEU A 64 1.80 5.67 15.32
CA LEU A 64 2.62 5.41 14.13
C LEU A 64 1.94 5.96 12.89
N ASN A 65 2.66 6.84 12.20
CA ASN A 65 2.25 7.45 10.95
C ASN A 65 3.04 6.85 9.78
N ILE A 66 2.33 6.20 8.86
CA ILE A 66 2.92 5.55 7.68
C ILE A 66 2.48 6.26 6.41
N LEU A 67 3.43 6.80 5.65
CA LEU A 67 3.19 7.34 4.32
C LEU A 67 3.16 6.23 3.28
N ALA A 68 1.97 5.92 2.78
CA ALA A 68 1.76 5.01 1.67
C ALA A 68 1.70 5.75 0.34
N LEU A 69 2.56 5.35 -0.58
CA LEU A 69 2.76 5.94 -1.89
C LEU A 69 2.46 4.90 -2.97
N GLY A 70 1.71 5.30 -3.99
CA GLY A 70 1.43 4.48 -5.16
C GLY A 70 1.99 5.12 -6.41
N ARG A 71 2.80 4.39 -7.20
CA ARG A 71 3.35 4.86 -8.48
C ARG A 71 3.00 3.92 -9.63
N PRO A 72 3.04 4.37 -10.90
CA PRO A 72 2.86 3.48 -12.04
C PRO A 72 3.90 2.34 -12.07
N GLY A 73 5.17 2.62 -11.78
CA GLY A 73 6.25 1.64 -11.84
C GLY A 73 6.91 1.54 -13.22
N ALA A 74 7.98 0.75 -13.30
CA ALA A 74 8.83 0.66 -14.49
C ALA A 74 8.03 0.24 -15.75
N GLY A 75 8.29 0.90 -16.87
CA GLY A 75 7.61 0.63 -18.14
C GLY A 75 6.25 1.31 -18.31
N HIS A 76 5.82 2.12 -17.34
CA HIS A 76 4.62 2.95 -17.44
C HIS A 76 4.97 4.45 -17.61
N PRO A 77 4.17 5.24 -18.35
CA PRO A 77 4.35 6.69 -18.41
C PRO A 77 4.27 7.32 -17.02
N GLY A 78 5.23 8.19 -16.69
CA GLY A 78 5.32 8.80 -15.36
C GLY A 78 5.61 7.77 -14.26
N GLU A 79 6.49 6.80 -14.54
CA GLU A 79 6.83 5.68 -13.65
C GLU A 79 7.11 6.07 -12.20
N ASN A 80 7.63 7.28 -11.97
CA ASN A 80 7.98 7.83 -10.65
C ASN A 80 7.00 8.89 -10.13
N LEU A 81 5.88 9.12 -10.81
CA LEU A 81 4.83 9.99 -10.28
C LEU A 81 4.03 9.25 -9.20
N THR A 82 3.96 9.83 -8.01
CA THR A 82 3.20 9.25 -6.89
C THR A 82 1.72 9.60 -7.01
N ASP A 83 1.00 8.80 -7.80
CA ASP A 83 -0.41 8.98 -8.12
C ASP A 83 -1.36 8.69 -6.94
N THR A 84 -0.85 8.04 -5.90
CA THR A 84 -1.53 7.79 -4.62
C THR A 84 -0.63 8.28 -3.49
N ILE A 85 -1.16 9.13 -2.61
CA ILE A 85 -0.45 9.67 -1.44
C ILE A 85 -1.40 9.57 -0.26
N ILE A 86 -1.13 8.64 0.65
CA ILE A 86 -1.99 8.31 1.79
C ILE A 86 -1.15 8.31 3.06
N ILE A 87 -1.63 8.93 4.13
CA ILE A 87 -1.09 8.72 5.47
C ILE A 87 -2.03 7.78 6.20
N PHE A 88 -1.46 6.69 6.71
CA PHE A 88 -2.10 5.86 7.70
C PHE A 88 -1.63 6.31 9.08
N HIS A 89 -2.53 6.90 9.85
CA HIS A 89 -2.29 7.24 11.25
C HIS A 89 -2.89 6.14 12.13
N PHE A 90 -2.01 5.40 12.80
CA PHE A 90 -2.37 4.32 13.70
C PHE A 90 -2.29 4.79 15.14
N GLU A 91 -3.46 4.86 15.80
CA GLU A 91 -3.51 5.07 17.24
C GLU A 91 -3.67 3.72 17.97
N PRO A 92 -2.76 3.37 18.90
CA PRO A 92 -2.82 2.10 19.62
C PRO A 92 -4.13 1.95 20.40
N ASN A 93 -4.94 0.96 20.01
CA ASN A 93 -6.22 0.56 20.63
C ASN A 93 -7.43 1.49 20.39
N GLN A 94 -7.36 2.46 19.46
CA GLN A 94 -8.47 3.40 19.24
C GLN A 94 -8.98 3.43 17.79
N LYS A 95 -8.19 4.01 16.88
CA LYS A 95 -8.64 4.41 15.54
C LYS A 95 -7.53 4.19 14.51
N LEU A 96 -7.94 3.95 13.26
CA LEU A 96 -7.07 4.07 12.08
C LEU A 96 -7.62 5.19 11.22
N ALA A 97 -6.86 6.27 11.06
CA ALA A 97 -7.18 7.29 10.08
C ALA A 97 -6.42 7.04 8.77
N VAL A 98 -7.16 7.04 7.66
CA VAL A 98 -6.67 6.89 6.29
C VAL A 98 -6.86 8.24 5.60
N ILE A 99 -5.80 9.03 5.53
CA ILE A 99 -5.84 10.42 5.06
C ILE A 99 -5.23 10.47 3.66
N SER A 100 -6.02 10.78 2.65
CA SER A 100 -5.58 10.84 1.25
C SER A 100 -5.37 12.27 0.78
N LEU A 101 -4.19 12.55 0.24
CA LEU A 101 -3.84 13.83 -0.38
C LEU A 101 -3.99 13.75 -1.91
N PRO A 102 -4.50 14.81 -2.56
CA PRO A 102 -4.63 14.83 -4.01
C PRO A 102 -3.26 14.96 -4.67
N ARG A 103 -2.96 14.08 -5.62
CA ARG A 103 -1.70 14.07 -6.40
C ARG A 103 -1.35 15.39 -7.10
N ASP A 104 -2.38 16.17 -7.42
CA ASP A 104 -2.29 17.43 -8.17
C ASP A 104 -2.19 18.66 -7.24
N LEU A 105 -1.99 18.45 -5.93
CA LEU A 105 -1.75 19.52 -4.97
C LEU A 105 -0.52 20.33 -5.35
N LEU A 106 -0.70 21.61 -5.57
CA LEU A 106 0.36 22.58 -5.79
C LEU A 106 1.16 22.70 -4.51
N VAL A 107 2.46 22.42 -4.60
CA VAL A 107 3.38 22.53 -3.48
C VAL A 107 4.65 23.24 -3.92
N LYS A 108 5.24 23.98 -3.00
CA LYS A 108 6.58 24.54 -3.18
C LYS A 108 7.62 23.43 -3.11
N ILE A 109 8.54 23.39 -4.07
CA ILE A 109 9.69 22.48 -4.04
C ILE A 109 10.62 22.96 -2.90
N PRO A 110 10.91 22.11 -1.89
CA PRO A 110 11.81 22.45 -0.80
C PRO A 110 13.11 23.10 -1.25
N GLU A 111 13.56 24.09 -0.48
CA GLU A 111 14.79 24.87 -0.73
C GLU A 111 14.81 25.71 -2.03
N THR A 112 13.68 25.83 -2.74
CA THR A 112 13.58 26.64 -3.96
C THR A 112 12.41 27.64 -3.90
N GLN A 113 12.29 28.52 -4.90
CA GLN A 113 11.09 29.35 -5.11
C GLN A 113 10.12 28.75 -6.14
N ASN A 114 10.41 27.54 -6.63
CA ASN A 114 9.63 26.89 -7.66
C ASN A 114 8.51 26.05 -7.06
N TYR A 115 7.44 25.89 -7.83
CA TYR A 115 6.30 25.07 -7.47
C TYR A 115 6.20 23.86 -8.39
N THR A 116 5.47 22.85 -7.93
CA THR A 116 5.22 21.61 -8.67
C THR A 116 3.95 20.96 -8.14
N LYS A 117 3.50 19.87 -8.78
CA LYS A 117 2.49 19.00 -8.20
C LYS A 117 3.15 18.08 -7.17
N ILE A 118 2.48 17.82 -6.05
CA ILE A 118 3.03 16.97 -4.98
C ILE A 118 3.48 15.59 -5.50
N ASN A 119 2.78 15.03 -6.50
CA ASN A 119 3.15 13.73 -7.05
C ASN A 119 4.49 13.70 -7.79
N GLN A 120 5.01 14.86 -8.19
CA GLN A 120 6.31 15.01 -8.86
C GLN A 120 7.47 15.05 -7.86
N LEU A 121 7.21 15.28 -6.57
CA LEU A 121 8.29 15.39 -5.58
C LEU A 121 9.11 14.11 -5.46
N TYR A 122 8.48 12.93 -5.58
CA TYR A 122 9.21 11.66 -5.55
C TYR A 122 10.21 11.54 -6.71
N GLU A 123 9.85 12.00 -7.90
CA GLU A 123 10.76 12.03 -9.06
C GLU A 123 11.90 13.03 -8.87
N LEU A 124 11.65 14.14 -8.17
CA LEU A 124 12.64 15.20 -7.94
C LEU A 124 13.64 14.88 -6.81
N GLY A 125 13.20 14.23 -5.75
CA GLY A 125 14.00 14.07 -4.52
C GLY A 125 13.70 12.80 -3.72
N GLY A 126 12.96 11.85 -4.27
CA GLY A 126 12.64 10.58 -3.63
C GLY A 126 11.64 10.70 -2.49
N THR A 127 11.66 9.72 -1.58
CA THR A 127 10.69 9.65 -0.48
C THR A 127 10.88 10.79 0.53
N GLU A 128 12.10 11.23 0.81
CA GLU A 128 12.38 12.16 1.91
C GLU A 128 11.73 13.53 1.71
N ILE A 129 11.84 14.10 0.50
CA ILE A 129 11.21 15.37 0.14
C ILE A 129 9.68 15.29 0.23
N LEU A 130 9.12 14.12 -0.09
CA LEU A 130 7.68 13.87 -0.04
C LEU A 130 7.20 13.65 1.40
N LYS A 131 7.99 13.00 2.26
CA LYS A 131 7.74 12.90 3.70
C LYS A 131 7.66 14.29 4.31
N GLN A 132 8.70 15.09 4.16
CA GLN A 132 8.76 16.46 4.70
C GLN A 132 7.57 17.30 4.25
N LYS A 133 7.23 17.27 2.95
CA LYS A 133 6.08 18.03 2.45
C LYS A 133 4.75 17.51 2.99
N THR A 134 4.62 16.20 3.17
CA THR A 134 3.42 15.58 3.73
C THR A 134 3.24 15.97 5.20
N GLU A 135 4.32 16.01 5.98
CA GLU A 135 4.32 16.49 7.37
C GLU A 135 3.90 17.97 7.45
N GLU A 136 4.42 18.81 6.56
CA GLU A 136 4.06 20.23 6.47
C GLU A 136 2.57 20.46 6.18
N ILE A 137 1.98 19.65 5.29
CA ILE A 137 0.58 19.74 4.90
C ILE A 137 -0.34 19.24 6.00
N THR A 138 0.01 18.11 6.62
CA THR A 138 -0.91 17.38 7.51
C THR A 138 -0.71 17.70 8.98
N GLY A 139 0.46 18.19 9.37
CA GLY A 139 0.83 18.39 10.77
C GLY A 139 1.21 17.11 11.50
N LEU A 140 1.12 15.95 10.85
CA LEU A 140 1.51 14.65 11.41
C LEU A 140 2.98 14.37 11.09
N SER A 141 3.70 13.71 12.00
CA SER A 141 5.01 13.12 11.66
C SER A 141 4.84 12.03 10.61
N VAL A 142 5.88 11.71 9.84
CA VAL A 142 5.92 10.52 9.00
C VAL A 142 7.04 9.61 9.47
N ASP A 143 6.68 8.62 10.28
CA ASP A 143 7.65 7.73 10.93
C ASP A 143 8.19 6.68 9.95
N ARG A 144 7.32 6.15 9.08
CA ARG A 144 7.64 5.10 8.12
C ARG A 144 6.99 5.38 6.77
N TYR A 145 7.45 4.69 5.74
CA TYR A 145 6.82 4.75 4.43
C TYR A 145 6.70 3.38 3.78
N VAL A 146 5.77 3.28 2.84
CA VAL A 146 5.66 2.18 1.90
C VAL A 146 5.36 2.75 0.52
N LEU A 147 6.20 2.45 -0.46
CA LEU A 147 5.99 2.78 -1.87
C LEU A 147 5.65 1.49 -2.62
N ILE A 148 4.55 1.52 -3.35
CA ILE A 148 3.98 0.36 -4.04
C ILE A 148 3.76 0.75 -5.49
N ASP A 149 4.11 -0.12 -6.44
CA ASP A 149 3.72 0.07 -7.83
C ASP A 149 2.43 -0.68 -8.22
N LEU A 150 1.95 -0.42 -9.44
CA LEU A 150 0.73 -1.03 -9.95
C LEU A 150 0.81 -2.56 -10.06
N THR A 151 2.00 -3.10 -10.33
CA THR A 151 2.23 -4.55 -10.42
C THR A 151 2.01 -5.17 -9.06
N ALA A 152 2.52 -4.56 -7.99
CA ALA A 152 2.30 -5.06 -6.64
C ALA A 152 0.82 -5.12 -6.24
N VAL A 153 0.04 -4.13 -6.63
CA VAL A 153 -1.42 -4.13 -6.35
C VAL A 153 -2.10 -5.27 -7.10
N LYS A 154 -1.84 -5.40 -8.42
CA LYS A 154 -2.41 -6.46 -9.26
C LYS A 154 -2.09 -7.84 -8.69
N GLU A 155 -0.81 -8.10 -8.44
CA GLU A 155 -0.35 -9.39 -7.91
C GLU A 155 -0.99 -9.68 -6.56
N THR A 156 -1.04 -8.70 -5.65
CA THR A 156 -1.65 -8.88 -4.32
C THR A 156 -3.11 -9.30 -4.44
N VAL A 157 -3.88 -8.64 -5.33
CA VAL A 157 -5.29 -8.98 -5.57
C VAL A 157 -5.44 -10.39 -6.15
N ASP A 158 -4.60 -10.77 -7.11
CA ASP A 158 -4.61 -12.12 -7.68
C ASP A 158 -4.23 -13.18 -6.64
N PHE A 159 -3.24 -12.90 -5.79
CA PHE A 159 -2.80 -13.81 -4.73
C PHE A 159 -3.88 -14.10 -3.69
N VAL A 160 -4.70 -13.10 -3.38
CA VAL A 160 -5.82 -13.29 -2.45
C VAL A 160 -7.04 -13.89 -3.13
N ASP A 161 -6.98 -14.28 -4.41
CA ASP A 161 -8.14 -14.78 -5.18
C ASP A 161 -9.24 -13.71 -5.27
N GLY A 162 -8.81 -12.51 -5.70
CA GLY A 162 -9.65 -11.35 -5.97
C GLY A 162 -10.33 -10.71 -4.76
N VAL A 163 -11.02 -9.60 -5.01
CA VAL A 163 -11.73 -8.82 -3.99
C VAL A 163 -13.15 -8.49 -4.42
N ASN A 164 -14.06 -8.37 -3.45
CA ASN A 164 -15.43 -7.90 -3.70
C ASN A 164 -15.55 -6.43 -3.33
N ILE A 165 -16.02 -5.60 -4.27
CA ILE A 165 -16.22 -4.16 -4.10
C ILE A 165 -17.66 -3.79 -4.46
N PHE A 166 -18.25 -2.88 -3.70
CA PHE A 166 -19.49 -2.23 -4.09
C PHE A 166 -19.19 -1.03 -4.99
N VAL A 167 -19.58 -1.13 -6.26
CA VAL A 167 -19.42 -0.08 -7.25
C VAL A 167 -20.67 0.81 -7.23
N PRO A 168 -20.59 2.09 -6.84
CA PRO A 168 -21.77 2.92 -6.60
C PRO A 168 -22.52 3.30 -7.89
N GLN A 169 -21.81 3.39 -9.02
CA GLN A 169 -22.36 3.81 -10.31
C GLN A 169 -21.62 3.10 -11.46
N ASP A 170 -22.30 2.96 -12.60
CA ASP A 170 -21.70 2.41 -13.80
C ASP A 170 -20.46 3.22 -14.20
N ILE A 171 -19.35 2.53 -14.44
CA ILE A 171 -18.14 3.06 -15.04
C ILE A 171 -18.17 2.68 -16.53
N ASN A 172 -17.94 3.66 -17.39
CA ASN A 172 -17.79 3.47 -18.82
C ASN A 172 -16.71 4.42 -19.34
N ASP A 173 -15.47 3.95 -19.37
CA ASP A 173 -14.28 4.68 -19.81
C ASP A 173 -13.89 4.21 -21.21
N PRO A 174 -14.31 4.91 -22.29
CA PRO A 174 -14.00 4.50 -23.66
C PRO A 174 -12.55 4.76 -24.07
N LEU A 175 -11.80 5.52 -23.26
CA LEU A 175 -10.44 5.98 -23.55
C LEU A 175 -9.49 5.61 -22.41
N PHE A 176 -9.66 4.41 -21.84
CA PHE A 176 -8.78 3.92 -20.80
C PHE A 176 -7.37 3.69 -21.39
N PRO A 177 -6.28 4.16 -20.76
CA PRO A 177 -4.94 4.00 -21.29
C PRO A 177 -4.51 2.52 -21.39
N GLY A 178 -4.33 2.06 -22.62
CA GLY A 178 -3.85 0.73 -22.96
C GLY A 178 -2.33 0.66 -23.17
N PRO A 179 -1.79 -0.53 -23.46
CA PRO A 179 -0.37 -0.70 -23.76
C PRO A 179 0.06 0.08 -25.00
N ASN A 180 1.34 0.46 -25.08
CA ASN A 180 1.93 1.13 -26.25
C ASN A 180 1.21 2.43 -26.68
N TYR A 181 0.80 3.27 -25.72
CA TYR A 181 0.07 4.52 -25.97
C TYR A 181 -1.28 4.32 -26.71
N SER A 182 -1.86 3.12 -26.62
CA SER A 182 -3.20 2.84 -27.15
C SER A 182 -4.29 3.20 -26.13
N TYR A 183 -5.54 3.11 -26.58
CA TYR A 183 -6.72 3.23 -25.73
C TYR A 183 -7.54 1.95 -25.81
N GLU A 184 -8.12 1.55 -24.69
CA GLU A 184 -9.10 0.47 -24.61
C GLU A 184 -10.37 0.95 -23.88
N ALA A 185 -11.48 0.25 -24.10
CA ALA A 185 -12.70 0.51 -23.37
C ALA A 185 -12.69 -0.28 -22.05
N PHE A 186 -12.94 0.41 -20.94
CA PHE A 186 -13.17 -0.20 -19.63
C PHE A 186 -14.59 0.10 -19.16
N ALA A 187 -15.37 -0.94 -18.91
CA ALA A 187 -16.72 -0.80 -18.38
C ALA A 187 -16.93 -1.70 -17.17
N LEU A 188 -17.57 -1.16 -16.14
CA LEU A 188 -17.90 -1.90 -14.92
C LEU A 188 -19.27 -1.45 -14.42
N LYS A 189 -20.18 -2.40 -14.24
CA LYS A 189 -21.55 -2.11 -13.78
C LYS A 189 -21.61 -1.82 -12.29
N ALA A 190 -22.54 -0.95 -11.89
CA ALA A 190 -22.86 -0.68 -10.49
C ALA A 190 -23.30 -1.94 -9.72
N GLY A 191 -23.19 -1.90 -8.39
CA GLY A 191 -23.50 -3.00 -7.47
C GLY A 191 -22.24 -3.75 -7.01
N TRP A 192 -22.45 -4.88 -6.32
CA TRP A 192 -21.36 -5.75 -5.90
C TRP A 192 -20.67 -6.40 -7.09
N ARG A 193 -19.35 -6.29 -7.14
CA ARG A 193 -18.48 -6.83 -8.19
C ARG A 193 -17.29 -7.55 -7.58
N TYR A 194 -17.01 -8.72 -8.15
CA TYR A 194 -15.73 -9.39 -7.98
C TYR A 194 -14.72 -8.77 -8.93
N LEU A 195 -13.56 -8.40 -8.41
CA LEU A 195 -12.45 -7.85 -9.18
C LEU A 195 -11.22 -8.75 -9.01
N ASP A 196 -10.72 -9.27 -10.12
CA ASP A 196 -9.36 -9.82 -10.22
C ASP A 196 -8.33 -8.69 -10.27
N GLY A 197 -7.04 -9.02 -10.28
CA GLY A 197 -5.96 -8.03 -10.23
C GLY A 197 -5.99 -7.06 -11.42
N GLU A 198 -6.31 -7.54 -12.62
CA GLU A 198 -6.41 -6.70 -13.81
C GLU A 198 -7.60 -5.72 -13.72
N THR A 199 -8.77 -6.20 -13.30
CA THR A 199 -9.97 -5.38 -13.17
C THR A 199 -9.83 -4.39 -12.00
N ALA A 200 -9.24 -4.82 -10.88
CA ALA A 200 -8.94 -3.95 -9.74
C ALA A 200 -7.97 -2.83 -10.15
N LEU A 201 -6.95 -3.15 -10.94
CA LEU A 201 -6.01 -2.17 -11.48
C LEU A 201 -6.71 -1.12 -12.35
N LYS A 202 -7.59 -1.55 -13.27
CA LYS A 202 -8.39 -0.63 -14.09
C LYS A 202 -9.32 0.24 -13.24
N TYR A 203 -9.95 -0.37 -12.22
CA TYR A 203 -10.83 0.31 -11.28
C TYR A 203 -10.14 1.46 -10.52
N ILE A 204 -8.92 1.25 -10.02
CA ILE A 204 -8.17 2.29 -9.30
C ILE A 204 -7.47 3.30 -10.20
N ARG A 205 -7.43 3.08 -11.53
CA ARG A 205 -6.74 3.96 -12.49
C ARG A 205 -7.69 4.84 -13.28
N THR A 206 -8.90 4.36 -13.59
CA THR A 206 -9.85 5.15 -14.38
C THR A 206 -10.15 6.46 -13.69
N ARG A 207 -10.22 7.53 -14.49
CA ARG A 207 -10.61 8.88 -14.07
C ARG A 207 -11.94 9.29 -14.69
N TYR A 208 -12.53 8.43 -15.52
CA TYR A 208 -13.73 8.74 -16.28
C TYR A 208 -14.95 8.74 -15.36
N SER A 209 -15.16 9.88 -14.71
CA SER A 209 -16.15 10.11 -13.66
C SER A 209 -16.33 11.61 -13.43
N LYS A 210 -17.43 12.01 -12.78
CA LYS A 210 -17.73 13.43 -12.56
C LYS A 210 -16.67 14.14 -11.70
N GLN A 211 -16.14 13.47 -10.68
CA GLN A 211 -15.15 14.05 -9.76
C GLN A 211 -13.71 13.64 -10.11
N GLY A 212 -13.50 12.94 -11.23
CA GLY A 212 -12.18 12.65 -11.80
C GLY A 212 -11.23 11.94 -10.83
N ASP A 213 -10.21 12.68 -10.41
CA ASP A 213 -9.14 12.22 -9.51
C ASP A 213 -9.62 11.95 -8.08
N PHE A 214 -10.63 12.67 -7.59
CA PHE A 214 -11.17 12.46 -6.24
C PHE A 214 -11.94 11.14 -6.14
N ASP A 215 -12.74 10.84 -7.16
CA ASP A 215 -13.41 9.54 -7.29
C ASP A 215 -12.37 8.39 -7.38
N ARG A 216 -11.21 8.64 -8.00
CA ARG A 216 -10.10 7.68 -8.05
C ARG A 216 -9.51 7.41 -6.67
N MET A 217 -9.29 8.45 -5.86
CA MET A 217 -8.80 8.31 -4.48
C MET A 217 -9.76 7.48 -3.63
N THR A 218 -11.08 7.72 -3.75
CA THR A 218 -12.08 6.91 -3.06
C THR A 218 -12.01 5.43 -3.48
N ARG A 219 -11.85 5.12 -4.78
CA ARG A 219 -11.71 3.75 -5.26
C ARG A 219 -10.44 3.06 -4.74
N GLN A 220 -9.33 3.79 -4.64
CA GLN A 220 -8.09 3.27 -4.06
C GLN A 220 -8.29 2.87 -2.59
N GLN A 221 -8.97 3.71 -1.80
CA GLN A 221 -9.33 3.36 -0.42
C GLN A 221 -10.24 2.12 -0.35
N GLN A 222 -11.24 2.01 -1.23
CA GLN A 222 -12.11 0.84 -1.29
C GLN A 222 -11.34 -0.46 -1.54
N ILE A 223 -10.38 -0.46 -2.46
CA ILE A 223 -9.52 -1.62 -2.73
C ILE A 223 -8.65 -1.96 -1.53
N LEU A 224 -8.05 -0.96 -0.86
CA LEU A 224 -7.25 -1.19 0.35
C LEU A 224 -8.07 -1.84 1.46
N LEU A 225 -9.31 -1.37 1.67
CA LEU A 225 -10.22 -1.95 2.67
C LEU A 225 -10.66 -3.38 2.32
N ALA A 226 -10.96 -3.64 1.04
CA ALA A 226 -11.35 -4.98 0.61
C ALA A 226 -10.18 -5.97 0.67
N LEU A 227 -8.97 -5.52 0.32
CA LEU A 227 -7.74 -6.28 0.53
C LEU A 227 -7.53 -6.59 2.00
N LYS A 228 -7.65 -5.60 2.90
CA LYS A 228 -7.61 -5.85 4.36
C LYS A 228 -8.58 -6.95 4.77
N GLN A 229 -9.87 -6.82 4.40
CA GLN A 229 -10.90 -7.80 4.78
C GLN A 229 -10.60 -9.21 4.24
N LYS A 230 -10.19 -9.31 2.97
CA LYS A 230 -9.86 -10.58 2.33
C LYS A 230 -8.64 -11.21 2.99
N ILE A 231 -7.60 -10.42 3.21
CA ILE A 231 -6.36 -10.86 3.87
C ILE A 231 -6.61 -11.36 5.30
N LEU A 232 -7.47 -10.66 6.07
CA LEU A 232 -7.86 -11.05 7.42
C LEU A 232 -8.80 -12.27 7.47
N SER A 233 -9.48 -12.60 6.36
CA SER A 233 -10.32 -13.79 6.29
C SER A 233 -9.52 -15.10 6.15
N PHE A 234 -8.25 -15.01 5.74
CA PHE A 234 -7.35 -16.17 5.66
C PHE A 234 -6.89 -16.63 7.03
N ASN A 235 -6.55 -17.92 7.15
CA ASN A 235 -6.09 -18.48 8.41
C ASN A 235 -4.54 -18.40 8.46
N PRO A 236 -3.94 -17.59 9.35
CA PRO A 236 -2.50 -17.31 9.35
C PRO A 236 -1.61 -18.57 9.46
N LEU A 237 -2.16 -19.69 9.93
CA LEU A 237 -1.44 -20.94 10.16
C LEU A 237 -1.32 -21.84 8.92
N PHE A 238 -2.21 -21.70 7.94
CA PHE A 238 -2.18 -22.51 6.70
C PHE A 238 -1.59 -21.73 5.52
N ASP A 239 -1.59 -20.40 5.60
CA ASP A 239 -1.29 -19.50 4.46
C ASP A 239 0.06 -18.78 4.56
N LEU A 240 0.92 -19.12 5.55
CA LEU A 240 2.27 -18.56 5.67
C LEU A 240 3.13 -18.68 4.39
N PRO A 241 3.09 -19.80 3.62
CA PRO A 241 3.75 -19.86 2.33
C PRO A 241 3.19 -18.87 1.30
N VAL A 242 1.90 -18.52 1.39
CA VAL A 242 1.27 -17.50 0.53
C VAL A 242 1.80 -16.12 0.88
N TYR A 243 1.86 -15.77 2.17
CA TYR A 243 2.42 -14.47 2.60
C TYR A 243 3.91 -14.32 2.28
N LEU A 244 4.71 -15.39 2.39
CA LEU A 244 6.12 -15.36 2.00
C LEU A 244 6.29 -15.23 0.48
N LYS A 245 5.41 -15.85 -0.31
CA LYS A 245 5.40 -15.67 -1.77
C LYS A 245 5.01 -14.25 -2.16
N ILE A 246 4.00 -13.66 -1.51
CA ILE A 246 3.62 -12.26 -1.70
C ILE A 246 4.83 -11.37 -1.37
N PHE A 247 5.44 -11.52 -0.19
CA PHE A 247 6.58 -10.68 0.17
C PHE A 247 7.78 -10.86 -0.79
N GLN A 248 8.03 -12.09 -1.27
CA GLN A 248 9.09 -12.36 -2.24
C GLN A 248 8.79 -11.82 -3.65
N SER A 249 7.56 -11.98 -4.15
CA SER A 249 7.19 -11.50 -5.50
C SER A 249 7.12 -9.98 -5.53
N LEU A 250 6.68 -9.38 -4.42
CA LEU A 250 6.51 -7.94 -4.30
C LEU A 250 7.79 -7.20 -3.92
N ASN A 251 8.89 -7.89 -3.60
CA ASN A 251 10.12 -7.25 -3.12
C ASN A 251 10.73 -6.27 -4.14
N GLU A 252 10.51 -6.46 -5.44
CA GLU A 252 10.94 -5.53 -6.49
C GLU A 252 9.93 -4.40 -6.75
N HIS A 253 8.70 -4.58 -6.28
CA HIS A 253 7.54 -3.70 -6.52
C HIS A 253 7.10 -2.91 -5.28
N ILE A 254 7.71 -3.20 -4.12
CA ILE A 254 7.50 -2.52 -2.84
C ILE A 254 8.83 -2.02 -2.29
N GLN A 255 8.88 -0.75 -1.91
CA GLN A 255 9.99 -0.16 -1.15
C GLN A 255 9.46 0.33 0.20
N THR A 256 10.13 -0.02 1.30
CA THR A 256 9.70 0.39 2.65
C THR A 256 10.88 0.40 3.62
N ASP A 257 10.80 1.27 4.63
CA ASP A 257 11.67 1.27 5.80
C ASP A 257 11.07 0.55 7.01
N LEU A 258 9.89 -0.08 6.85
CA LEU A 258 9.27 -0.88 7.91
C LEU A 258 10.11 -2.11 8.25
N THR A 259 10.37 -2.29 9.54
CA THR A 259 11.00 -3.50 10.05
C THR A 259 10.01 -4.67 10.11
N LEU A 260 10.52 -5.90 10.10
CA LEU A 260 9.67 -7.10 10.24
C LEU A 260 8.85 -7.10 11.55
N LEU A 261 9.39 -6.49 12.62
CA LEU A 261 8.69 -6.35 13.90
C LEU A 261 7.52 -5.36 13.78
N GLU A 262 7.71 -4.23 13.10
CA GLU A 262 6.65 -3.25 12.85
C GLU A 262 5.57 -3.83 11.95
N ILE A 263 5.93 -4.56 10.88
CA ILE A 263 4.96 -5.26 10.03
C ILE A 263 4.14 -6.27 10.84
N LYS A 264 4.79 -7.05 11.70
CA LYS A 264 4.10 -7.99 12.61
C LYS A 264 3.13 -7.24 13.54
N SER A 265 3.56 -6.12 14.10
CA SER A 265 2.74 -5.34 15.02
C SER A 265 1.53 -4.70 14.33
N LEU A 266 1.74 -4.17 13.11
CA LEU A 266 0.67 -3.64 12.26
C LEU A 266 -0.34 -4.71 11.88
N TRP A 267 0.12 -5.92 11.59
CA TRP A 267 -0.75 -7.08 11.34
C TRP A 267 -1.61 -7.43 12.57
N GLN A 268 -1.01 -7.48 13.75
CA GLN A 268 -1.71 -7.77 15.00
C GLN A 268 -2.71 -6.67 15.36
N THR A 269 -2.36 -5.41 15.12
CA THR A 269 -3.22 -4.24 15.33
C THR A 269 -4.36 -4.22 14.32
N GLY A 270 -4.08 -4.43 13.04
CA GLY A 270 -5.07 -4.44 11.96
C GLY A 270 -6.15 -5.50 12.11
N GLN A 271 -5.83 -6.66 12.71
CA GLN A 271 -6.79 -7.70 13.09
C GLN A 271 -7.77 -7.27 14.17
N LYS A 272 -7.39 -6.31 15.03
CA LYS A 272 -8.23 -5.82 16.14
C LYS A 272 -9.08 -4.60 15.76
N ILE A 273 -8.74 -3.92 14.66
CA ILE A 273 -9.43 -2.71 14.21
C ILE A 273 -10.67 -3.10 13.42
N GLU A 274 -11.83 -2.84 14.02
CA GLU A 274 -13.14 -2.99 13.40
C GLU A 274 -13.35 -1.96 12.29
N PRO A 275 -14.16 -2.24 11.25
CA PRO A 275 -14.44 -1.29 10.17
C PRO A 275 -14.98 0.06 10.66
N SER A 276 -15.73 0.10 11.76
CA SER A 276 -16.26 1.33 12.37
C SER A 276 -15.20 2.21 13.03
N GLN A 277 -14.00 1.68 13.26
CA GLN A 277 -12.86 2.41 13.83
C GLN A 277 -11.93 2.97 12.73
N ILE A 278 -12.28 2.79 11.46
CA ILE A 278 -11.52 3.31 10.33
C ILE A 278 -12.15 4.61 9.86
N ILE A 279 -11.38 5.70 9.97
CA ILE A 279 -11.77 7.03 9.52
C ILE A 279 -11.12 7.25 8.16
N ASN A 280 -11.93 7.42 7.12
CA ASN A 280 -11.43 7.71 5.77
C ASN A 280 -11.60 9.21 5.51
N LEU A 281 -10.48 9.91 5.35
CA LEU A 281 -10.46 11.34 5.05
C LEU A 281 -9.85 11.55 3.66
N THR A 282 -10.64 12.09 2.73
CA THR A 282 -10.14 12.53 1.42
C THR A 282 -10.11 14.05 1.45
N ILE A 283 -8.92 14.65 1.35
CA ILE A 283 -8.80 16.10 1.26
C ILE A 283 -9.18 16.51 -0.17
N ASP A 284 -10.40 17.02 -0.34
CA ASP A 284 -10.96 17.34 -1.65
C ASP A 284 -11.79 18.63 -1.66
N LYS A 285 -12.17 19.08 -2.86
CA LYS A 285 -12.95 20.32 -3.02
C LYS A 285 -14.43 20.17 -2.67
N GLU A 286 -15.01 18.98 -2.82
CA GLU A 286 -16.47 18.82 -2.77
C GLU A 286 -16.98 18.36 -1.41
N ARG A 287 -16.20 17.57 -0.68
CA ARG A 287 -16.55 16.99 0.62
C ARG A 287 -16.01 17.81 1.77
N THR A 288 -14.77 18.28 1.68
CA THR A 288 -14.15 19.08 2.75
C THR A 288 -14.18 20.58 2.45
N ASP A 289 -14.37 20.97 1.19
CA ASP A 289 -14.38 22.37 0.73
C ASP A 289 -13.07 23.12 1.05
N LEU A 290 -11.98 22.39 1.36
CA LEU A 290 -10.70 23.00 1.76
C LEU A 290 -9.82 23.39 0.57
N LEU A 291 -10.14 22.89 -0.62
CA LEU A 291 -9.32 23.05 -1.81
C LEU A 291 -10.04 23.87 -2.89
N THR A 292 -9.28 24.68 -3.59
CA THR A 292 -9.68 25.28 -4.87
C THR A 292 -8.82 24.73 -6.00
N SER A 293 -9.21 25.00 -7.25
CA SER A 293 -8.57 24.43 -8.44
C SER A 293 -8.54 25.43 -9.59
N GLY A 294 -7.50 25.37 -10.41
CA GLY A 294 -7.41 26.17 -11.62
C GLY A 294 -6.16 25.88 -12.45
N PRO A 295 -6.08 26.46 -13.65
CA PRO A 295 -4.88 26.39 -14.48
C PRO A 295 -3.75 27.21 -13.84
N ILE A 296 -2.57 26.59 -13.70
CA ILE A 296 -1.34 27.26 -13.29
C ILE A 296 -0.29 27.03 -14.36
N THR A 297 0.39 28.10 -14.77
CA THR A 297 1.50 28.04 -15.72
C THR A 297 2.81 27.99 -14.95
N LEU A 298 3.49 26.85 -15.02
CA LEU A 298 4.84 26.65 -14.46
C LEU A 298 5.80 26.38 -15.61
N ASN A 299 6.89 27.14 -15.69
CA ASN A 299 7.93 26.95 -16.73
C ASN A 299 7.38 26.91 -18.17
N GLY A 300 6.35 27.72 -18.47
CA GLY A 300 5.72 27.77 -19.79
C GLY A 300 4.74 26.63 -20.09
N GLN A 301 4.49 25.73 -19.14
CA GLN A 301 3.48 24.67 -19.24
C GLN A 301 2.28 24.99 -18.34
N THR A 302 1.08 25.02 -18.90
CA THR A 302 -0.16 25.17 -18.13
C THR A 302 -0.69 23.81 -17.72
N ALA A 303 -0.89 23.62 -16.43
CA ALA A 303 -1.48 22.41 -15.88
C ALA A 303 -2.63 22.76 -14.93
N SER A 304 -3.64 21.89 -14.86
CA SER A 304 -4.65 21.97 -13.81
C SER A 304 -4.03 21.53 -12.48
N MET A 305 -4.20 22.36 -11.45
CA MET A 305 -3.68 22.12 -10.10
C MET A 305 -4.78 22.39 -9.07
N VAL A 306 -4.59 21.83 -7.88
CA VAL A 306 -5.41 22.10 -6.69
C VAL A 306 -4.54 22.71 -5.60
N TRP A 307 -5.06 23.62 -4.80
CA TRP A 307 -4.33 24.22 -3.67
C TRP A 307 -5.30 24.60 -2.55
N PRO A 308 -4.81 24.80 -1.31
CA PRO A 308 -5.69 25.18 -0.22
C PRO A 308 -6.40 26.50 -0.51
N ARG A 309 -7.69 26.54 -0.20
CA ARG A 309 -8.52 27.75 -0.38
C ARG A 309 -8.00 28.91 0.45
N ALA A 310 -7.45 28.64 1.63
CA ALA A 310 -6.85 29.63 2.53
C ALA A 310 -5.55 30.26 1.97
N GLY A 311 -4.94 29.67 0.93
CA GLY A 311 -3.71 30.15 0.30
C GLY A 311 -2.82 28.99 -0.17
N GLN A 312 -1.95 29.22 -1.16
CA GLN A 312 -1.17 28.17 -1.84
C GLN A 312 -0.23 27.36 -0.92
N GLU A 313 0.17 27.92 0.22
CA GLU A 313 0.99 27.24 1.25
C GLU A 313 0.32 27.28 2.63
N ASN A 314 -0.96 27.67 2.71
CA ASN A 314 -1.69 27.73 3.97
C ASN A 314 -2.47 26.43 4.17
N TYR A 315 -1.92 25.55 5.00
CA TYR A 315 -2.50 24.23 5.31
C TYR A 315 -3.23 24.18 6.65
N ASP A 316 -3.49 25.32 7.30
CA ASP A 316 -4.01 25.34 8.67
C ASP A 316 -5.40 24.69 8.77
N GLU A 317 -6.32 25.02 7.85
CA GLU A 317 -7.65 24.38 7.79
C GLU A 317 -7.55 22.86 7.53
N ILE A 318 -6.53 22.40 6.79
CA ILE A 318 -6.30 20.96 6.53
C ILE A 318 -5.81 20.28 7.80
N LYS A 319 -4.88 20.91 8.54
CA LYS A 319 -4.36 20.41 9.82
C LYS A 319 -5.47 20.33 10.87
N GLU A 320 -6.30 21.36 10.98
CA GLU A 320 -7.44 21.38 11.91
C GLU A 320 -8.44 20.25 11.60
N LEU A 321 -8.76 20.03 10.32
CA LEU A 321 -9.62 18.93 9.91
C LEU A 321 -9.03 17.56 10.26
N ILE A 322 -7.73 17.36 10.00
CA ILE A 322 -7.04 16.11 10.31
C ILE A 322 -7.02 15.88 11.82
N GLN A 323 -6.63 16.89 12.60
CA GLN A 323 -6.56 16.82 14.05
C GLN A 323 -7.93 16.48 14.67
N GLY A 324 -8.99 17.17 14.24
CA GLY A 324 -10.34 16.89 14.70
C GLY A 324 -10.89 15.53 14.27
N ALA A 325 -10.31 14.91 13.24
CA ALA A 325 -10.68 13.57 12.81
C ALA A 325 -9.97 12.46 13.61
N ILE A 326 -8.77 12.73 14.14
CA ILE A 326 -8.00 11.73 14.90
C ILE A 326 -8.25 11.80 16.41
N GLU A 327 -8.63 12.96 16.96
CA GLU A 327 -9.10 13.12 18.35
C GLU A 327 -10.40 12.34 18.63
#